data_AF-A0A1A9LAN0-F1
#
_entry.id   AF-A0A1A9LAN0-F1
#
_cell.length_a   1.000
_cell.length_b   1.000
_cell.length_c   1.000
_cell.angle_alpha   90.00
_cell.angle_beta   90.00
_cell.angle_gamma   90.00
#
_symmetry.space_group_name_H-M   'P 1'
#
loop_
_entity.id
_entity.type
_entity.pdbx_description
1 polymer ?
#
loop_
_entity_poly.entity_id
_entity_poly.type
_entity_poly.pdbx_seq_one_letter_code
_entity_poly.pdbx_strand_id
1 'polypeptide(L)'
;MKSKLLILLVGFTVLLSCSKESDLELFQKNNAEDALDSREEPIPGAEICTQVDLMAGQHYDSGNVEVAIDGENLLVTYTMEGDWVLNATHLFVGECSERPANKSGNPKIGHFPYAATHAQGTTSYTYSIPIASLPNCLCIAAHAEVSGPSGNETAWGAGLPYGGNSWAMYFEYCLDQCGS
;
A
#
# COMPACT_ATOMS: atom_id res chain seq x y z
N MET A 1 8.83 84.07 19.30
CA MET A 1 8.64 82.88 20.16
C MET A 1 8.70 81.63 19.29
N LYS A 2 9.38 80.58 19.78
CA LYS A 2 9.54 79.20 19.24
C LYS A 2 10.52 79.10 18.03
N SER A 3 11.81 78.88 18.25
CA SER A 3 12.55 77.65 18.63
C SER A 3 12.99 76.82 17.42
N LYS A 4 14.31 76.56 17.36
CA LYS A 4 15.05 75.72 16.42
C LYS A 4 14.82 74.23 16.72
N LEU A 5 14.80 73.36 15.71
CA LEU A 5 15.12 71.92 15.75
C LEU A 5 14.95 71.35 14.32
N LEU A 6 15.71 70.42 13.74
CA LEU A 6 17.05 69.85 13.88
C LEU A 6 17.23 68.99 12.59
N ILE A 7 18.42 68.96 12.02
CA ILE A 7 18.83 68.20 10.82
C ILE A 7 19.01 66.70 11.15
N LEU A 8 18.75 65.77 10.22
CA LEU A 8 19.60 64.58 9.90
C LEU A 8 18.99 63.79 8.70
N LEU A 9 19.51 63.77 7.46
CA LEU A 9 20.75 63.21 6.85
C LEU A 9 20.79 61.67 6.71
N VAL A 10 20.40 61.15 5.53
CA VAL A 10 20.94 59.96 4.80
C VAL A 10 20.46 60.15 3.33
N GLY A 11 21.24 60.33 2.27
CA GLY A 11 22.49 59.72 1.76
C GLY A 11 22.14 59.20 0.34
N PHE A 12 22.41 59.90 -0.78
CA PHE A 12 23.64 59.91 -1.60
C PHE A 12 24.22 58.48 -1.75
N THR A 13 24.40 57.81 -2.89
CA THR A 13 24.42 58.17 -4.32
C THR A 13 24.71 56.94 -5.19
N VAL A 14 24.36 57.08 -6.48
CA VAL A 14 25.12 56.72 -7.71
C VAL A 14 25.30 55.25 -8.10
N LEU A 15 24.53 54.93 -9.12
CA LEU A 15 24.84 54.15 -10.34
C LEU A 15 26.32 53.82 -10.58
N LEU A 16 26.65 52.53 -10.57
CA LEU A 16 27.84 51.99 -11.22
C LEU A 16 27.45 50.92 -12.24
N SER A 17 27.59 51.32 -13.50
CA SER A 17 27.95 50.56 -14.70
C SER A 17 28.25 49.07 -14.52
N CYS A 18 27.59 48.22 -15.31
CA CYS A 18 28.12 46.90 -15.63
C CYS A 18 28.33 46.78 -17.15
N SER A 19 29.60 46.67 -17.53
CA SER A 19 30.06 46.30 -18.87
C SER A 19 30.55 44.86 -18.84
N LYS A 20 30.13 44.06 -19.83
CA LYS A 20 30.66 42.77 -20.31
C LYS A 20 30.91 41.62 -19.32
N GLU A 21 30.02 40.63 -19.41
CA GLU A 21 30.22 39.19 -19.65
C GLU A 21 31.59 38.53 -19.33
N SER A 22 31.57 37.55 -18.41
CA SER A 22 32.19 36.22 -18.60
C SER A 22 31.68 35.22 -17.54
N ASP A 23 31.26 34.07 -18.07
CA ASP A 23 31.18 32.70 -17.54
C ASP A 23 30.33 32.32 -16.30
N LEU A 24 29.37 31.44 -16.62
CA LEU A 24 28.72 30.37 -15.85
C LEU A 24 28.49 30.62 -14.35
N GLU A 25 27.22 30.64 -13.95
CA GLU A 25 26.61 29.42 -13.39
C GLU A 25 25.13 29.34 -13.76
N LEU A 26 24.81 28.20 -14.33
CA LEU A 26 23.54 27.78 -14.91
C LEU A 26 22.56 27.40 -13.80
N PHE A 27 21.54 28.22 -13.55
CA PHE A 27 20.25 27.73 -13.04
C PHE A 27 19.11 28.67 -13.52
N GLN A 28 18.69 28.51 -14.79
CA GLN A 28 17.36 28.91 -15.25
C GLN A 28 16.52 27.63 -15.38
N LYS A 29 15.54 27.39 -14.51
CA LYS A 29 14.16 27.92 -14.47
C LYS A 29 13.25 27.40 -15.59
N ASN A 30 12.12 26.88 -15.13
CA ASN A 30 10.81 26.70 -15.77
C ASN A 30 10.57 25.33 -16.43
N ASN A 31 9.55 24.61 -15.96
CA ASN A 31 8.32 24.38 -16.72
C ASN A 31 7.20 23.83 -15.82
N ALA A 32 5.97 24.14 -16.20
CA ALA A 32 4.73 23.76 -15.54
C ALA A 32 4.40 22.28 -15.82
N GLU A 33 4.90 21.38 -14.98
CA GLU A 33 4.50 19.97 -14.87
C GLU A 33 4.77 19.52 -13.43
N ASP A 34 4.03 20.06 -12.47
CA ASP A 34 4.23 19.73 -11.04
C ASP A 34 2.86 19.68 -10.34
N ALA A 35 2.08 18.67 -10.72
CA ALA A 35 0.89 18.20 -10.00
C ALA A 35 0.51 16.80 -10.53
N LEU A 36 1.47 15.88 -10.59
CA LEU A 36 1.20 14.47 -10.86
C LEU A 36 2.33 13.62 -10.27
N ASP A 37 2.52 13.67 -8.97
CA ASP A 37 3.33 12.64 -8.31
C ASP A 37 2.98 12.50 -6.83
N SER A 38 1.87 11.82 -6.60
CA SER A 38 1.69 11.06 -5.37
C SER A 38 0.90 9.80 -5.72
N ARG A 39 1.42 9.06 -6.69
CA ARG A 39 1.20 7.62 -6.71
C ARG A 39 2.38 7.10 -5.91
N GLU A 40 2.11 6.44 -4.80
CA GLU A 40 3.14 5.74 -4.06
C GLU A 40 3.78 4.75 -5.03
N GLU A 41 5.01 5.04 -5.45
CA GLU A 41 5.79 4.16 -6.31
C GLU A 41 5.85 2.77 -5.65
N PRO A 42 5.71 1.68 -6.43
CA PRO A 42 5.95 0.33 -5.93
C PRO A 42 7.30 0.32 -5.20
N ILE A 43 7.32 -0.19 -3.96
CA ILE A 43 8.51 -0.20 -3.10
C ILE A 43 9.70 -0.69 -3.94
N PRO A 44 10.68 0.18 -4.26
CA PRO A 44 11.79 -0.21 -5.11
C PRO A 44 12.62 -1.28 -4.39
N GLY A 45 12.42 -2.55 -4.73
CA GLY A 45 13.22 -3.67 -4.21
C GLY A 45 12.45 -4.90 -3.72
N ALA A 46 11.12 -4.85 -3.56
CA ALA A 46 10.35 -6.04 -3.19
C ALA A 46 9.90 -6.79 -4.46
N GLU A 47 10.55 -7.92 -4.74
CA GLU A 47 10.15 -8.81 -5.83
C GLU A 47 8.84 -9.53 -5.46
N ILE A 48 7.82 -9.43 -6.31
CA ILE A 48 6.56 -10.16 -6.13
C ILE A 48 6.85 -11.65 -6.34
N CYS A 49 6.72 -12.44 -5.29
CA CYS A 49 6.92 -13.89 -5.33
C CYS A 49 5.70 -14.60 -5.91
N THR A 50 4.50 -14.14 -5.55
CA THR A 50 3.24 -14.68 -6.08
C THR A 50 2.11 -13.64 -5.96
N GLN A 51 1.09 -13.79 -6.79
CA GLN A 51 -0.10 -12.94 -6.81
C GLN A 51 -1.32 -13.81 -7.11
N VAL A 52 -2.44 -13.51 -6.46
CA VAL A 52 -3.76 -14.09 -6.75
C VAL A 52 -4.83 -13.01 -6.79
N ASP A 53 -5.87 -13.22 -7.59
CA ASP A 53 -7.04 -12.34 -7.65
C ASP A 53 -7.74 -12.26 -6.29
N LEU A 54 -8.27 -11.09 -5.95
CA LEU A 54 -9.12 -10.85 -4.79
C LEU A 54 -10.59 -10.89 -5.25
N MET A 55 -11.22 -12.05 -5.10
CA MET A 55 -12.54 -12.32 -5.65
C MET A 55 -13.66 -11.87 -4.70
N ALA A 56 -14.36 -10.79 -5.06
CA ALA A 56 -15.52 -10.27 -4.35
C ALA A 56 -16.83 -10.95 -4.77
N GLY A 57 -17.67 -11.30 -3.79
CA GLY A 57 -19.00 -11.88 -4.03
C GLY A 57 -18.98 -13.15 -4.90
N GLN A 58 -17.87 -13.90 -4.93
CA GLN A 58 -17.59 -15.08 -5.78
C GLN A 58 -17.39 -14.81 -7.27
N HIS A 59 -17.65 -13.61 -7.77
CA HIS A 59 -17.80 -13.38 -9.22
C HIS A 59 -17.11 -12.14 -9.75
N TYR A 60 -16.75 -11.20 -8.87
CA TYR A 60 -16.12 -9.95 -9.28
C TYR A 60 -14.65 -9.98 -8.91
N ASP A 61 -13.83 -9.62 -9.89
CA ASP A 61 -12.46 -9.22 -9.61
C ASP A 61 -12.50 -7.83 -8.95
N SER A 62 -11.99 -7.76 -7.73
CA SER A 62 -11.90 -6.52 -6.97
C SER A 62 -10.46 -6.01 -6.84
N GLY A 63 -9.49 -6.73 -7.38
CA GLY A 63 -8.06 -6.44 -7.30
C GLY A 63 -7.26 -7.68 -6.94
N ASN A 64 -6.13 -7.52 -6.26
CA ASN A 64 -5.14 -8.59 -6.06
C ASN A 64 -4.66 -8.70 -4.62
N VAL A 65 -4.20 -9.90 -4.27
CA VAL A 65 -3.35 -10.16 -3.10
C VAL A 65 -1.97 -10.57 -3.59
N GLU A 66 -0.98 -9.75 -3.27
CA GLU A 66 0.43 -9.97 -3.63
C GLU A 66 1.22 -10.42 -2.42
N VAL A 67 2.13 -11.35 -2.65
CA VAL A 67 3.09 -11.84 -1.66
C VAL A 67 4.49 -11.51 -2.14
N ALA A 68 5.25 -10.82 -1.31
CA ALA A 68 6.64 -10.46 -1.58
C ALA A 68 7.52 -10.73 -0.35
N ILE A 69 8.83 -10.77 -0.54
CA ILE A 69 9.81 -10.80 0.55
C ILE A 69 10.55 -9.46 0.57
N ASP A 70 10.61 -8.84 1.74
CA ASP A 70 11.44 -7.67 2.01
C ASP A 70 12.29 -7.91 3.26
N GLY A 71 13.58 -8.16 3.04
CA GLY A 71 14.52 -8.56 4.08
C GLY A 71 14.08 -9.84 4.80
N GLU A 72 13.76 -9.73 6.09
CA GLU A 72 13.33 -10.84 6.94
C GLU A 72 11.80 -10.94 7.08
N ASN A 73 11.04 -10.19 6.27
CA ASN A 73 9.59 -10.14 6.35
C ASN A 73 8.93 -10.65 5.07
N LEU A 74 7.84 -11.38 5.27
CA LEU A 74 6.85 -11.65 4.25
C LEU A 74 5.88 -10.46 4.20
N LEU A 75 5.75 -9.84 3.04
CA LEU A 75 4.76 -8.83 2.78
C LEU A 75 3.53 -9.48 2.13
N VAL A 76 2.35 -9.19 2.65
CA VAL A 76 1.06 -9.57 2.03
C VAL A 76 0.27 -8.30 1.77
N THR A 77 0.19 -7.91 0.51
CA THR A 77 -0.41 -6.64 0.06
C THR A 77 -1.75 -6.89 -0.62
N TYR A 78 -2.79 -6.23 -0.13
CA TYR A 78 -4.07 -6.12 -0.81
C TYR A 78 -4.02 -4.87 -1.70
N THR A 79 -4.40 -4.99 -2.96
CA THR A 79 -4.48 -3.86 -3.89
C THR A 79 -5.81 -3.92 -4.63
N MET A 80 -6.62 -2.86 -4.52
CA MET A 80 -7.92 -2.77 -5.15
C MET A 80 -7.80 -2.24 -6.58
N GLU A 81 -8.72 -2.68 -7.45
CA GLU A 81 -8.81 -2.22 -8.83
C GLU A 81 -10.13 -1.48 -9.10
N GLY A 82 -10.10 -0.56 -10.07
CA GLY A 82 -11.28 0.19 -10.50
C GLY A 82 -11.92 1.00 -9.35
N ASP A 83 -13.24 0.84 -9.20
CA ASP A 83 -14.04 1.56 -8.20
C ASP A 83 -14.14 0.81 -6.85
N TRP A 84 -13.33 -0.23 -6.65
CA TRP A 84 -13.33 -1.00 -5.41
C TRP A 84 -12.46 -0.35 -4.32
N VAL A 85 -12.91 -0.47 -3.07
CA VAL A 85 -12.18 0.01 -1.89
C VAL A 85 -12.24 -1.01 -0.76
N LEU A 86 -11.22 -1.02 0.10
CA LEU A 86 -11.14 -1.82 1.31
C LEU A 86 -11.91 -1.15 2.45
N ASN A 87 -12.76 -1.91 3.13
CA ASN A 87 -13.39 -1.52 4.39
C ASN A 87 -12.68 -2.19 5.59
N ALA A 88 -12.35 -3.48 5.46
CA ALA A 88 -11.60 -4.24 6.45
C ALA A 88 -10.84 -5.41 5.79
N THR A 89 -9.75 -5.85 6.42
CA THR A 89 -8.98 -7.04 6.01
C THR A 89 -8.77 -7.96 7.19
N HIS A 90 -8.79 -9.26 6.92
CA HIS A 90 -8.50 -10.32 7.88
C HIS A 90 -7.59 -11.34 7.20
N LEU A 91 -6.44 -11.62 7.81
CA LEU A 91 -5.40 -12.42 7.20
C LEU A 91 -4.94 -13.53 8.15
N PHE A 92 -4.92 -14.74 7.63
CA PHE A 92 -4.16 -15.86 8.20
C PHE A 92 -2.96 -16.15 7.31
N VAL A 93 -1.78 -16.26 7.94
CA VAL A 93 -0.54 -16.77 7.32
C VAL A 93 0.08 -17.73 8.32
N GLY A 94 0.31 -18.97 7.92
CA GLY A 94 0.92 -19.98 8.79
C GLY A 94 0.63 -21.41 8.34
N GLU A 95 0.78 -22.34 9.28
CA GLU A 95 0.55 -23.78 9.03
C GLU A 95 -0.89 -24.04 8.56
N CYS A 96 -1.03 -24.80 7.47
CA CYS A 96 -2.34 -25.09 6.89
C CYS A 96 -3.28 -25.84 7.86
N SER A 97 -2.71 -26.63 8.78
CA SER A 97 -3.44 -27.36 9.82
C SER A 97 -3.93 -26.47 10.97
N GLU A 98 -3.35 -25.27 11.12
CA GLU A 98 -3.68 -24.32 12.20
C GLU A 98 -4.69 -23.25 11.76
N ARG A 99 -5.11 -23.28 10.50
CA ARG A 99 -6.15 -22.41 9.93
C ARG A 99 -7.39 -22.38 10.83
N PRO A 100 -7.80 -21.21 11.37
CA PRO A 100 -8.94 -21.13 12.26
C PRO A 100 -10.27 -21.52 11.59
N ALA A 101 -10.83 -22.66 11.96
CA ALA A 101 -12.10 -23.15 11.44
C ALA A 101 -13.10 -23.52 12.55
N ASN A 102 -14.39 -23.60 12.19
CA ASN A 102 -15.41 -24.23 13.01
C ASN A 102 -15.44 -25.76 12.80
N LYS A 103 -16.28 -26.47 13.55
CA LYS A 103 -16.37 -27.94 13.46
C LYS A 103 -16.80 -28.45 12.07
N SER A 104 -17.48 -27.61 11.30
CA SER A 104 -17.93 -27.92 9.95
C SER A 104 -16.91 -27.52 8.88
N GLY A 105 -15.75 -26.95 9.25
CA GLY A 105 -14.70 -26.55 8.32
C GLY A 105 -14.81 -25.12 7.76
N ASN A 106 -15.83 -24.34 8.12
CA ASN A 106 -15.92 -22.95 7.69
C ASN A 106 -14.89 -22.10 8.46
N PRO A 107 -14.27 -21.07 7.83
CA PRO A 107 -13.33 -20.20 8.50
C PRO A 107 -13.96 -19.44 9.66
N LYS A 108 -13.18 -19.25 10.74
CA LYS A 108 -13.48 -18.33 11.84
C LYS A 108 -12.68 -17.04 11.61
N ILE A 109 -13.18 -16.18 10.74
CA ILE A 109 -12.50 -14.94 10.31
C ILE A 109 -12.07 -14.07 11.51
N GLY A 110 -12.95 -13.90 12.52
CA GLY A 110 -12.63 -13.13 13.73
C GLY A 110 -11.55 -13.75 14.64
N HIS A 111 -11.00 -14.92 14.29
CA HIS A 111 -9.86 -15.56 14.94
C HIS A 111 -8.59 -15.52 14.09
N PHE A 112 -8.60 -14.83 12.94
CA PHE A 112 -7.40 -14.67 12.13
C PHE A 112 -6.41 -13.77 12.88
N PRO A 113 -5.10 -14.12 12.92
CA PRO A 113 -4.12 -13.39 13.75
C PRO A 113 -3.91 -11.93 13.34
N TYR A 114 -4.14 -11.62 12.07
CA TYR A 114 -3.96 -10.28 11.51
C TYR A 114 -5.30 -9.74 11.03
N ALA A 115 -5.64 -8.52 11.44
CA ALA A 115 -6.85 -7.84 11.00
C ALA A 115 -6.67 -6.32 11.06
N ALA A 116 -7.34 -5.60 10.17
CA ALA A 116 -7.34 -4.14 10.13
C ALA A 116 -8.68 -3.61 9.60
N THR A 117 -9.13 -2.48 10.15
CA THR A 117 -10.22 -1.67 9.58
C THR A 117 -9.61 -0.49 8.85
N HIS A 118 -10.18 -0.12 7.71
CA HIS A 118 -9.60 0.87 6.81
C HIS A 118 -10.42 2.15 6.74
N ALA A 119 -9.76 3.25 6.39
CA ALA A 119 -10.44 4.51 6.13
C ALA A 119 -11.26 4.42 4.83
N GLN A 120 -12.27 5.27 4.69
CA GLN A 120 -13.03 5.33 3.44
C GLN A 120 -12.09 5.69 2.27
N GLY A 121 -12.19 4.93 1.18
CA GLY A 121 -11.37 5.16 -0.01
C GLY A 121 -10.02 4.46 -0.01
N THR A 122 -9.70 3.64 1.00
CA THR A 122 -8.46 2.86 1.02
C THR A 122 -8.44 1.86 -0.14
N THR A 123 -7.42 1.94 -0.99
CA THR A 123 -7.25 1.04 -2.14
C THR A 123 -6.07 0.09 -2.01
N SER A 124 -5.24 0.22 -0.96
CA SER A 124 -4.16 -0.72 -0.71
C SER A 124 -3.85 -0.84 0.78
N TYR A 125 -3.40 -2.02 1.20
CA TYR A 125 -2.93 -2.27 2.55
C TYR A 125 -1.97 -3.46 2.60
N THR A 126 -0.85 -3.30 3.31
CA THR A 126 0.19 -4.33 3.44
C THR A 126 0.33 -4.79 4.89
N TYR A 127 0.28 -6.11 5.09
CA TYR A 127 0.78 -6.74 6.31
C TYR A 127 2.26 -7.07 6.13
N SER A 128 3.07 -6.80 7.15
CA SER A 128 4.48 -7.21 7.23
C SER A 128 4.65 -8.23 8.35
N ILE A 129 5.08 -9.44 8.01
CA ILE A 129 5.09 -10.60 8.91
C ILE A 129 6.51 -11.16 9.00
N PRO A 130 7.10 -11.29 10.20
CA PRO A 130 8.45 -11.85 10.34
C PRO A 130 8.51 -13.29 9.84
N ILE A 131 9.39 -13.57 8.88
CA ILE A 131 9.60 -14.92 8.29
C ILE A 131 10.02 -15.92 9.37
N ALA A 132 10.79 -15.49 10.36
CA ALA A 132 11.21 -16.31 11.49
C ALA A 132 10.04 -16.92 12.30
N SER A 133 8.82 -16.40 12.14
CA SER A 133 7.61 -16.92 12.79
C SER A 133 6.80 -17.89 11.92
N LEU A 134 7.21 -18.13 10.68
CA LEU A 134 6.46 -18.88 9.68
C LEU A 134 7.16 -20.19 9.31
N PRO A 135 6.40 -21.23 8.93
CA PRO A 135 6.98 -22.42 8.30
C PRO A 135 7.41 -22.12 6.85
N ASN A 136 8.24 -22.99 6.27
CA ASN A 136 8.70 -22.83 4.89
C ASN A 136 7.54 -22.82 3.89
N CYS A 137 6.66 -23.82 3.97
CA CYS A 137 5.43 -23.90 3.19
C CYS A 137 4.25 -23.58 4.10
N LEU A 138 3.43 -22.65 3.67
CA LEU A 138 2.37 -22.05 4.47
C LEU A 138 1.09 -21.92 3.66
N CYS A 139 0.00 -21.66 4.38
CA CYS A 139 -1.28 -21.28 3.81
C CYS A 139 -1.58 -19.82 4.10
N ILE A 140 -2.06 -19.12 3.07
CA ILE A 140 -2.52 -17.74 3.14
C ILE A 140 -4.02 -17.73 2.91
N ALA A 141 -4.77 -17.27 3.92
CA ALA A 141 -6.20 -17.04 3.80
C ALA A 141 -6.45 -15.54 3.93
N ALA A 142 -6.54 -14.88 2.78
CA ALA A 142 -6.69 -13.44 2.66
C ALA A 142 -8.17 -13.10 2.46
N HIS A 143 -8.82 -12.54 3.49
CA HIS A 143 -10.21 -12.13 3.46
C HIS A 143 -10.32 -10.61 3.55
N ALA A 144 -11.24 -10.03 2.79
CA ALA A 144 -11.53 -8.61 2.84
C ALA A 144 -13.05 -8.35 2.88
N GLU A 145 -13.42 -7.24 3.50
CA GLU A 145 -14.70 -6.58 3.32
C GLU A 145 -14.46 -5.39 2.39
N VAL A 146 -15.17 -5.33 1.27
CA VAL A 146 -14.93 -4.36 0.20
C VAL A 146 -16.22 -3.64 -0.17
N SER A 147 -16.09 -2.43 -0.70
CA SER A 147 -17.20 -1.70 -1.33
C SER A 147 -16.88 -1.50 -2.80
N GLY A 148 -17.83 -1.79 -3.68
CA GLY A 148 -17.68 -1.61 -5.12
C GLY A 148 -18.96 -1.08 -5.78
N PRO A 149 -19.05 -1.16 -7.12
CA PRO A 149 -20.15 -0.57 -7.89
C PRO A 149 -21.55 -1.05 -7.50
N SER A 150 -21.67 -2.30 -7.04
CA SER A 150 -22.94 -2.92 -6.63
C SER A 150 -23.22 -2.84 -5.12
N GLY A 151 -22.34 -2.21 -4.35
CA GLY A 151 -22.44 -2.12 -2.89
C GLY A 151 -21.33 -2.90 -2.17
N ASN A 152 -21.62 -3.33 -0.95
CA ASN A 152 -20.65 -4.01 -0.09
C ASN A 152 -20.61 -5.51 -0.39
N GLU A 153 -19.41 -6.06 -0.44
CA GLU A 153 -19.15 -7.48 -0.64
C GLU A 153 -18.08 -7.98 0.33
N THR A 154 -18.02 -9.29 0.54
CA THR A 154 -16.82 -9.94 1.08
C THR A 154 -15.97 -10.43 -0.09
N ALA A 155 -14.66 -10.48 0.07
CA ALA A 155 -13.72 -10.97 -0.92
C ALA A 155 -12.71 -11.94 -0.31
N TRP A 156 -12.20 -12.85 -1.15
CA TRP A 156 -11.16 -13.80 -0.79
C TRP A 156 -10.07 -13.85 -1.84
N GLY A 157 -8.81 -13.92 -1.40
CA GLY A 157 -7.69 -14.28 -2.29
C GLY A 157 -7.97 -15.63 -2.94
N ALA A 158 -7.93 -15.67 -4.27
CA ALA A 158 -8.30 -16.83 -5.06
C ALA A 158 -7.40 -18.03 -4.76
N GLY A 159 -7.99 -19.22 -4.74
CA GLY A 159 -7.24 -20.43 -4.48
C GLY A 159 -8.11 -21.65 -4.21
N LEU A 160 -7.61 -22.51 -3.33
CA LEU A 160 -8.27 -23.74 -2.90
C LEU A 160 -9.43 -23.44 -1.94
N PRO A 161 -10.51 -24.24 -1.96
CA PRO A 161 -11.58 -24.12 -0.99
C PRO A 161 -11.06 -24.28 0.45
N TYR A 162 -11.40 -23.33 1.32
CA TYR A 162 -11.02 -23.37 2.74
C TYR A 162 -11.58 -24.58 3.48
N GLY A 163 -12.77 -25.02 3.05
CA GLY A 163 -13.51 -26.14 3.62
C GLY A 163 -14.92 -25.76 4.06
N GLY A 164 -15.70 -26.76 4.47
CA GLY A 164 -17.08 -26.60 4.91
C GLY A 164 -18.06 -26.23 3.80
N ASN A 165 -19.11 -25.49 4.18
CA ASN A 165 -20.19 -25.03 3.31
C ASN A 165 -20.10 -23.51 3.11
N SER A 166 -18.90 -23.00 2.85
CA SER A 166 -18.68 -21.62 2.43
C SER A 166 -17.88 -21.59 1.13
N TRP A 167 -17.83 -20.43 0.49
CA TRP A 167 -17.00 -20.19 -0.69
C TRP A 167 -15.63 -19.61 -0.34
N ALA A 168 -15.27 -19.60 0.95
CA ALA A 168 -13.99 -19.08 1.40
C ALA A 168 -12.82 -19.85 0.77
N MET A 169 -11.73 -19.15 0.52
CA MET A 169 -10.56 -19.70 -0.15
C MET A 169 -9.29 -19.48 0.68
N TYR A 170 -8.26 -20.23 0.34
CA TYR A 170 -6.88 -19.98 0.74
C TYR A 170 -5.98 -20.41 -0.42
N PHE A 171 -4.74 -19.94 -0.42
CA PHE A 171 -3.72 -20.44 -1.35
C PHE A 171 -2.47 -20.84 -0.58
N GLU A 172 -1.67 -21.70 -1.20
CA GLU A 172 -0.44 -22.24 -0.63
C GLU A 172 0.75 -21.48 -1.22
N TYR A 173 1.76 -21.28 -0.39
CA TYR A 173 2.98 -20.59 -0.78
C TYR A 173 4.16 -21.18 -0.01
N CYS A 174 5.30 -21.37 -0.67
CA CYS A 174 6.54 -21.74 0.00
C CYS A 174 7.57 -20.61 -0.16
N LEU A 175 8.23 -20.25 0.94
CA LEU A 175 9.20 -19.15 1.00
C LEU A 175 10.38 -19.35 0.05
N ASP A 176 10.78 -20.61 -0.17
CA ASP A 176 11.85 -21.00 -1.08
C ASP A 176 11.50 -20.85 -2.57
N GLN A 177 10.26 -20.53 -2.92
CA GLN A 177 9.83 -20.29 -4.30
C GLN A 177 10.04 -18.83 -4.75
N CYS A 178 10.30 -17.90 -3.83
CA CYS A 178 10.51 -16.50 -4.20
C CYS A 178 11.88 -16.28 -4.85
N GLY A 179 11.91 -15.56 -5.98
CA GLY A 179 13.14 -15.26 -6.72
C GLY A 179 13.77 -16.47 -7.44
N SER A 180 12.99 -17.53 -7.67
CA SER A 180 13.40 -18.74 -8.41
C SER A 180 13.15 -18.65 -9.91
#